data_AF-A0A960F9B3-F1
#
_entry.id   AF-A0A960F9B3-F1
#
_cell.length_a   1.000
_cell.length_b   1.000
_cell.length_c   1.000
_cell.angle_alpha   90.00
_cell.angle_beta   90.00
_cell.angle_gamma   90.00
#
_symmetry.space_group_name_H-M   'P 1'
#
loop_
_entity.id
_entity.type
_entity.pdbx_description
1 polymer ?
#
loop_
_entity_poly.entity_id
_entity_poly.type
_entity_poly.pdbx_seq_one_letter_code
_entity_poly.pdbx_strand_id
1 'polypeptide(L)'
;MSDETSNHQDLDPHEASDPALRDDVDGEWDEARGVLDDARRRLAEVPADVVVANHVMGLYELAAIHLGAETPDLTQAALAIDAVGCLVDGLGDRLGPDASTLRDALANIRLAFVQIKGAQGA
;
A
#
# COMPACT_ATOMS: atom_id res chain seq x y z
N MET A 1 37.68 -21.92 -16.62
CA MET A 1 37.34 -22.48 -17.94
C MET A 1 37.36 -23.99 -17.73
N SER A 2 36.25 -24.67 -17.57
CA SER A 2 34.99 -24.63 -18.33
C SER A 2 33.82 -24.91 -17.36
N ASP A 3 32.74 -24.12 -17.38
CA ASP A 3 31.49 -24.46 -18.10
C ASP A 3 30.99 -25.88 -17.78
N GLU A 4 30.14 -25.97 -16.75
CA GLU A 4 29.06 -26.95 -16.69
C GLU A 4 27.75 -26.15 -16.68
N THR A 5 27.41 -25.66 -17.86
CA THR A 5 26.05 -25.26 -18.18
C THR A 5 25.18 -26.52 -18.20
N SER A 6 23.94 -26.34 -17.76
CA SER A 6 22.80 -27.23 -18.03
C SER A 6 22.72 -28.50 -17.20
N ASN A 7 22.21 -28.37 -15.98
CA ASN A 7 21.28 -29.37 -15.46
C ASN A 7 19.94 -28.69 -15.19
N HIS A 8 19.32 -28.15 -16.25
CA HIS A 8 17.87 -28.13 -16.29
C HIS A 8 17.46 -29.60 -16.40
N GLN A 9 17.30 -30.24 -15.25
CA GLN A 9 16.67 -31.55 -15.14
C GLN A 9 15.24 -31.37 -15.65
N ASP A 10 15.05 -31.66 -16.93
CA ASP A 10 13.74 -32.00 -17.47
C ASP A 10 13.27 -33.21 -16.64
N LEU A 11 12.39 -32.95 -15.69
CA LEU A 11 11.81 -33.98 -14.82
C LEU A 11 11.19 -35.03 -15.74
N ASP A 12 11.72 -36.25 -15.68
CA ASP A 12 11.21 -37.36 -16.47
C ASP A 12 9.73 -37.55 -16.09
N PRO A 13 8.76 -37.56 -17.04
CA PRO A 13 7.33 -37.61 -16.72
C PRO A 13 6.92 -38.82 -15.86
N HIS A 14 7.79 -39.84 -15.82
CA HIS A 14 7.61 -41.06 -15.06
C HIS A 14 8.16 -40.99 -13.61
N GLU A 15 9.10 -40.09 -13.30
CA GLU A 15 9.57 -39.80 -11.92
C GLU A 15 8.56 -38.94 -11.16
N ALA A 16 7.87 -38.03 -11.85
CA ALA A 16 6.74 -37.27 -11.30
C ALA A 16 5.52 -38.15 -10.96
N SER A 17 5.59 -39.48 -11.17
CA SER A 17 4.55 -40.46 -10.84
C SER A 17 4.87 -41.31 -9.60
N ASP A 18 6.03 -41.12 -8.96
CA ASP A 18 6.33 -41.76 -7.67
C ASP A 18 5.42 -41.16 -6.57
N PRO A 19 4.58 -41.98 -5.91
CA PRO A 19 3.69 -41.50 -4.84
C PRO A 19 4.45 -40.85 -3.68
N ALA A 20 5.67 -41.30 -3.37
CA ALA A 20 6.45 -40.77 -2.25
C ALA A 20 6.97 -39.35 -2.54
N LEU A 21 7.49 -39.12 -3.75
CA LEU A 21 7.92 -37.78 -4.18
C LEU A 21 6.74 -36.80 -4.31
N ARG A 22 5.54 -37.28 -4.66
CA ARG A 22 4.32 -36.46 -4.68
C ARG A 22 3.88 -36.05 -3.28
N ASP A 23 3.88 -36.98 -2.32
CA ASP A 23 3.49 -36.71 -0.93
C ASP A 23 4.45 -35.71 -0.25
N ASP A 24 5.76 -35.84 -0.50
CA ASP A 24 6.78 -34.91 -0.01
C ASP A 24 6.60 -33.51 -0.61
N VAL A 25 6.35 -33.41 -1.92
CA VAL A 25 6.11 -32.14 -2.61
C VAL A 25 4.80 -31.51 -2.13
N ASP A 26 3.70 -32.26 -2.11
CA ASP A 26 2.38 -31.78 -1.64
C ASP A 26 2.44 -31.32 -0.17
N GLY A 27 3.18 -32.04 0.69
CA GLY A 27 3.44 -31.64 2.07
C GLY A 27 4.23 -30.32 2.19
N GLU A 28 5.26 -30.11 1.37
CA GLU A 28 6.04 -28.86 1.34
C GLU A 28 5.18 -27.67 0.88
N TRP A 29 4.29 -27.87 -0.10
CA TRP A 29 3.32 -26.84 -0.55
C TRP A 29 2.29 -26.50 0.53
N ASP A 30 1.80 -27.49 1.27
CA ASP A 30 0.84 -27.31 2.37
C ASP A 30 1.47 -26.57 3.56
N GLU A 31 2.72 -26.87 3.90
CA GLU A 31 3.49 -26.13 4.91
C GLU A 31 3.72 -24.67 4.50
N ALA A 32 4.16 -24.43 3.25
CA ALA A 32 4.35 -23.08 2.72
C ALA A 32 3.05 -22.27 2.74
N ARG A 33 1.92 -22.91 2.42
CA ARG A 33 0.59 -22.30 2.50
C ARG A 33 0.19 -21.98 3.94
N GLY A 34 0.45 -22.89 4.88
CA GLY A 34 0.21 -22.67 6.31
C GLY A 34 0.96 -21.46 6.85
N VAL A 35 2.23 -21.29 6.48
CA VAL A 35 3.05 -20.11 6.87
C VAL A 35 2.47 -18.81 6.32
N LEU A 36 2.02 -18.79 5.06
CA LEU A 36 1.41 -17.62 4.44
C LEU A 36 0.07 -17.24 5.08
N ASP A 37 -0.75 -18.23 5.42
CA ASP A 37 -2.04 -18.00 6.08
C ASP A 37 -1.86 -17.51 7.52
N ASP A 38 -0.88 -18.02 8.25
CA ASP A 38 -0.49 -17.51 9.56
C ASP A 38 0.04 -16.06 9.48
N ALA A 39 0.83 -15.74 8.47
CA ALA A 39 1.31 -14.38 8.22
C ALA A 39 0.13 -13.43 7.91
N ARG A 40 -0.84 -13.85 7.09
CA ARG A 40 -2.07 -13.10 6.81
C ARG A 40 -2.91 -12.87 8.06
N ARG A 41 -3.05 -13.89 8.92
CA ARG A 41 -3.81 -13.78 10.18
C ARG A 41 -3.21 -12.71 11.10
N ARG A 42 -1.88 -12.69 11.24
CA ARG A 42 -1.18 -11.66 12.03
C ARG A 42 -1.37 -10.25 11.47
N LEU A 43 -1.36 -10.09 10.14
CA LEU A 43 -1.63 -8.79 9.50
C LEU A 43 -3.08 -8.31 9.73
N ALA A 44 -4.04 -9.24 9.81
CA ALA A 44 -5.44 -8.94 10.09
C ALA A 44 -5.70 -8.50 11.54
N GLU A 45 -4.72 -8.58 12.44
CA GLU A 45 -4.84 -8.10 13.82
C GLU A 45 -4.78 -6.57 13.92
N VAL A 46 -4.22 -5.89 12.92
CA VAL A 46 -4.18 -4.43 12.90
C VAL A 46 -5.58 -3.88 12.57
N PRO A 47 -6.16 -3.03 13.43
CA PRO A 47 -7.46 -2.43 13.16
C PRO A 47 -7.46 -1.67 11.82
N ALA A 48 -8.52 -1.87 11.03
CA ALA A 48 -8.60 -1.29 9.69
C ALA A 48 -8.60 0.25 9.70
N ASP A 49 -9.18 0.86 10.73
CA ASP A 49 -9.17 2.32 10.93
C ASP A 49 -7.74 2.86 11.07
N VAL A 50 -6.85 2.15 11.78
CA VAL A 50 -5.43 2.53 11.91
C VAL A 50 -4.73 2.49 10.56
N VAL A 51 -4.96 1.43 9.77
CA VAL A 51 -4.35 1.28 8.43
C VAL A 51 -4.87 2.37 7.49
N VAL A 52 -6.18 2.61 7.49
CA VAL A 52 -6.81 3.64 6.64
C VAL A 52 -6.35 5.04 7.06
N ALA A 53 -6.30 5.36 8.35
CA ALA A 53 -5.80 6.65 8.84
C ALA A 53 -4.34 6.87 8.41
N ASN A 54 -3.50 5.83 8.49
CA ASN A 54 -2.12 5.88 7.98
C ASN A 54 -2.08 6.17 6.46
N HIS A 55 -2.96 5.57 5.66
CA HIS A 55 -3.04 5.87 4.23
C HIS A 55 -3.54 7.30 3.94
N VAL A 56 -4.48 7.82 4.73
CA VAL A 56 -4.89 9.23 4.65
C VAL A 56 -3.70 10.15 4.89
N MET A 57 -2.88 9.85 5.91
CA MET A 57 -1.65 10.60 6.17
C MET A 57 -0.66 10.54 5.00
N GLY A 58 -0.46 9.36 4.40
CA GLY A 58 0.41 9.24 3.21
C GLY A 58 -0.08 10.07 2.01
N LEU A 59 -1.40 10.14 1.78
CA LEU A 59 -1.98 11.00 0.75
C LEU A 59 -1.84 12.49 1.08
N TYR A 60 -1.96 12.86 2.35
CA TYR A 60 -1.70 14.22 2.83
C TYR A 60 -0.25 14.62 2.59
N GLU A 61 0.71 13.76 2.92
CA GLU A 61 2.14 14.01 2.68
C GLU A 61 2.43 14.15 1.18
N LEU A 62 1.81 13.32 0.34
CA LEU A 62 1.92 13.42 -1.10
C LEU A 62 1.44 14.80 -1.61
N ALA A 63 0.29 15.26 -1.12
CA ALA A 63 -0.19 16.61 -1.42
C ALA A 63 0.80 17.69 -0.99
N ALA A 64 1.34 17.58 0.23
CA ALA A 64 2.30 18.54 0.78
C ALA A 64 3.61 18.57 -0.02
N ILE A 65 4.11 17.42 -0.48
CA ILE A 65 5.32 17.32 -1.33
C ILE A 65 5.12 18.05 -2.65
N HIS A 66 4.01 17.79 -3.36
CA HIS A 66 3.72 18.46 -4.63
C HIS A 66 3.49 19.96 -4.46
N LEU A 67 2.87 20.36 -3.35
CA LEU A 67 2.58 21.75 -3.06
C LEU A 67 3.82 22.53 -2.60
N GLY A 68 4.76 21.87 -1.90
CA GLY A 68 6.00 22.45 -1.37
C GLY A 68 7.21 22.36 -2.31
N ALA A 69 7.03 21.84 -3.53
CA ALA A 69 8.10 21.77 -4.53
C ALA A 69 8.59 23.17 -4.95
N GLU A 70 9.83 23.26 -5.47
CA GLU A 70 10.43 24.53 -5.95
C GLU A 70 9.52 25.24 -6.96
N THR A 71 8.89 24.46 -7.85
CA THR A 71 7.73 24.89 -8.63
C THR A 71 6.53 24.03 -8.20
N PRO A 72 5.56 24.58 -7.44
CA PRO A 72 4.42 23.79 -6.97
C PRO A 72 3.60 23.21 -8.12
N ASP A 73 3.32 21.90 -8.05
CA ASP A 73 2.44 21.21 -8.99
C ASP A 73 1.02 21.16 -8.43
N LEU A 74 0.20 22.12 -8.83
CA LEU A 74 -1.18 22.23 -8.36
C LEU A 74 -2.07 21.10 -8.85
N THR A 75 -1.76 20.47 -9.98
CA THR A 75 -2.62 19.39 -10.52
C THR A 75 -2.43 18.12 -9.69
N GLN A 76 -1.17 17.76 -9.43
CA GLN A 76 -0.86 16.60 -8.59
C GLN A 76 -1.27 16.83 -7.13
N ALA A 77 -1.02 18.03 -6.59
CA ALA A 77 -1.47 18.38 -5.24
C ALA A 77 -2.99 18.32 -5.11
N ALA A 78 -3.75 18.83 -6.09
CA ALA A 78 -5.22 18.78 -6.06
C ALA A 78 -5.74 17.34 -6.03
N LEU A 79 -5.20 16.44 -6.86
CA LEU A 79 -5.61 15.04 -6.88
C LEU A 79 -5.42 14.36 -5.51
N ALA A 80 -4.27 14.61 -4.87
CA ALA A 80 -3.99 14.05 -3.54
C ALA A 80 -4.91 14.66 -2.46
N ILE A 81 -5.16 15.98 -2.49
CA ILE A 81 -6.09 16.67 -1.57
C ILE A 81 -7.51 16.14 -1.73
N ASP A 82 -7.97 15.91 -2.96
CA ASP A 82 -9.29 15.36 -3.24
C ASP A 82 -9.42 13.94 -2.70
N ALA A 83 -8.38 13.10 -2.83
CA ALA A 83 -8.36 11.76 -2.27
C ALA A 83 -8.44 11.77 -0.73
N VAL A 84 -7.68 12.65 -0.07
CA VAL A 84 -7.79 12.89 1.38
C VAL A 84 -9.21 13.33 1.72
N GLY A 85 -9.78 14.26 0.95
CA GLY A 85 -11.16 14.73 1.09
C GLY A 85 -12.19 13.61 1.04
N CYS A 86 -12.14 12.78 0.00
CA CYS A 86 -13.06 11.65 -0.16
C CYS A 86 -13.03 10.69 1.05
N LEU A 87 -11.84 10.43 1.60
CA LEU A 87 -11.69 9.53 2.75
C LEU A 87 -12.15 10.21 4.05
N VAL A 88 -11.67 11.42 4.32
CA VAL A 88 -11.94 12.13 5.59
C VAL A 88 -13.40 12.55 5.69
N ASP A 89 -13.93 13.19 4.64
CA ASP A 89 -15.32 13.65 4.62
C ASP A 89 -16.29 12.46 4.47
N GLY A 90 -15.91 11.42 3.72
CA GLY A 90 -16.75 10.26 3.46
C GLY A 90 -16.80 9.23 4.59
N LEU A 91 -15.72 9.05 5.35
CA LEU A 91 -15.66 8.09 6.46
C LEU A 91 -16.02 8.72 7.81
N GLY A 92 -15.71 10.00 8.02
CA GLY A 92 -16.02 10.72 9.26
C GLY A 92 -15.52 9.99 10.51
N ASP A 93 -16.39 9.78 11.49
CA ASP A 93 -16.05 9.15 12.77
C ASP A 93 -15.57 7.68 12.63
N ARG A 94 -15.76 7.04 11.47
CA ARG A 94 -15.24 5.69 11.20
C ARG A 94 -13.71 5.64 11.06
N LEU A 95 -13.04 6.79 10.93
CA LEU A 95 -11.58 6.90 10.99
C LEU A 95 -11.03 6.75 12.41
N GLY A 96 -11.89 6.59 13.41
CA GLY A 96 -11.47 6.33 14.77
C GLY A 96 -10.93 7.60 15.45
N PRO A 97 -10.00 7.44 16.42
CA PRO A 97 -9.52 8.53 17.26
C PRO A 97 -8.91 9.72 16.49
N ASP A 98 -8.34 9.46 15.33
CA ASP A 98 -7.63 10.47 14.53
C ASP A 98 -8.57 11.29 13.63
N ALA A 99 -9.86 10.97 13.58
CA ALA A 99 -10.81 11.60 12.66
C ALA A 99 -10.85 13.14 12.76
N SER A 100 -10.79 13.71 13.97
CA SER A 100 -10.74 15.17 14.14
C SER A 100 -9.44 15.76 13.64
N THR A 101 -8.32 15.12 13.96
CA THR A 101 -6.98 15.54 13.53
C THR A 101 -6.86 15.53 12.01
N LEU A 102 -7.38 14.48 11.36
CA LEU A 102 -7.38 14.36 9.90
C LEU A 102 -8.27 15.41 9.22
N ARG A 103 -9.42 15.76 9.84
CA ARG A 103 -10.28 16.87 9.37
C ARG A 103 -9.56 18.21 9.44
N ASP A 104 -8.86 18.47 10.54
CA ASP A 104 -8.10 19.71 10.71
C ASP A 104 -6.93 19.78 9.73
N ALA A 105 -6.21 18.66 9.53
CA ALA A 105 -5.14 18.55 8.54
C ALA A 105 -5.64 18.81 7.11
N LEU A 106 -6.78 18.22 6.74
CA LEU A 106 -7.42 18.45 5.44
C LEU A 106 -7.80 19.93 5.24
N ALA A 107 -8.35 20.59 6.26
CA ALA A 107 -8.67 22.01 6.18
C ALA A 107 -7.40 22.85 5.97
N ASN A 108 -6.32 22.54 6.69
CA ASN A 108 -5.04 23.24 6.59
C ASN A 108 -4.41 23.11 5.20
N ILE A 109 -4.36 21.91 4.62
CA ILE A 109 -3.75 21.70 3.29
C ILE A 109 -4.60 22.33 2.17
N ARG A 110 -5.94 22.30 2.30
CA ARG A 110 -6.84 23.02 1.37
C ARG A 110 -6.60 24.53 1.40
N LEU A 111 -6.38 25.10 2.59
CA LEU A 111 -6.04 26.53 2.72
C LEU A 111 -4.68 26.85 2.09
N ALA A 112 -3.65 26.04 2.37
CA ALA A 112 -2.33 26.21 1.77
C ALA A 112 -2.38 26.15 0.24
N PHE A 113 -3.15 25.21 -0.32
CA PHE A 113 -3.37 25.07 -1.76
C PHE A 113 -3.93 26.35 -2.38
N VAL A 114 -4.99 26.92 -1.79
CA VAL A 114 -5.61 28.16 -2.30
C VAL A 114 -4.64 29.34 -2.24
N GLN A 115 -3.88 29.47 -1.15
CA GLN A 115 -2.88 30.53 -1.00
C GLN A 115 -1.79 30.45 -2.09
N ILE A 116 -1.25 29.26 -2.32
CA ILE A 116 -0.19 29.04 -3.32
C ILE A 116 -0.74 29.20 -4.74
N LYS A 117 -1.93 28.67 -5.03
CA LYS A 117 -2.60 28.87 -6.30
C LYS A 117 -2.83 30.35 -6.60
N GLY A 118 -3.22 31.13 -5.59
CA GLY A 118 -3.37 32.58 -5.71
C GLY A 118 -2.05 33.28 -6.03
N ALA A 119 -0.95 32.86 -5.40
CA ALA A 119 0.38 33.42 -5.63
C ALA A 119 0.98 33.08 -7.01
N GLN A 120 0.66 31.91 -7.59
CA GLN A 120 1.10 31.52 -8.94
C GLN A 120 0.28 32.18 -10.07
N GLY A 121 -0.96 32.57 -9.77
CA GLY A 121 -1.85 33.22 -10.73
C GLY A 121 -1.81 34.75 -10.73
N ALA A 122 -1.02 35.36 -9.84
CA ALA A 122 -0.81 36.81 -9.71
C ALA A 122 0.49 37.23 -10.41
#